data_AF-A0A0R3LZX1-F1
#
_entry.id   AF-A0A0R3LZX1-F1
#
_cell.length_a   1.000
_cell.length_b   1.000
_cell.length_c   1.000
_cell.angle_alpha   90.00
_cell.angle_beta   90.00
_cell.angle_gamma   90.00
#
_symmetry.space_group_name_H-M   'P 1'
#
loop_
_entity.id
_entity.type
_entity.pdbx_description
1 polymer ?
#
loop_
_entity_poly.entity_id
_entity_poly.type
_entity_poly.pdbx_seq_one_letter_code
_entity_poly.pdbx_strand_id
1 'polypeptide(L)'
;MNAFQRMNTALMVDESRKIFKVSRQAFVDPDILEAERTRIFDKCWLYLGHSSELAKPGDFVTRQVGGRNILFARDSKGNLKAMLNTCPHRGAQVCREKHGSAKSFQCFYHGWVFGLDGRLRSQPGETSYAEDFKERSPSNMQQVPRFESYRDFNFICFDKGVESLADYLGPVREYLEVICDQAETGMTIVGGTQEYSMRANWKLLTENSIDGYHALTTHATYLDYLKSATGALAQVAFEGSARDLGKGHAVLEYKAPWGRPVAQWIPSWGEEGKRELSRLYDGLLTRFGKERADRIATFNRNLFIFPNLVINDIMAVTVRTYYPAAPDFMNISAWALAPREETEWARKYRLFNFLEFLGPGGFATPDDVEALEQCQRGFRNSAEAQWNDISKGMGKENPSYDDELQMRAFWSNWNEHVFRVPA
;
A
#
# COMPACT_ATOMS: atom_id res chain seq x y z
N MET A 1 -9.72 -8.02 -33.88
CA MET A 1 -9.51 -7.11 -32.74
C MET A 1 -10.40 -7.57 -31.59
N ASN A 2 -9.82 -7.79 -30.41
CA ASN A 2 -10.58 -8.10 -29.18
C ASN A 2 -11.40 -6.87 -28.73
N ALA A 3 -12.27 -7.03 -27.73
CA ALA A 3 -13.12 -5.95 -27.22
C ALA A 3 -12.28 -4.76 -26.69
N PHE A 4 -11.19 -5.06 -25.97
CA PHE A 4 -10.22 -4.08 -25.50
C PHE A 4 -9.62 -3.20 -26.61
N GLN A 5 -9.16 -3.79 -27.72
CA GLN A 5 -8.56 -3.06 -28.85
C GLN A 5 -9.53 -2.12 -29.57
N ARG A 6 -10.84 -2.28 -29.38
CA ARG A 6 -11.88 -1.38 -29.92
C ARG A 6 -12.30 -0.31 -28.91
N MET A 7 -11.92 -0.46 -27.65
CA MET A 7 -12.31 0.44 -26.57
C MET A 7 -11.22 1.51 -26.39
N ASN A 8 -11.59 2.79 -26.56
CA ASN A 8 -10.67 3.92 -26.40
C ASN A 8 -10.63 4.48 -24.96
N THR A 9 -11.54 4.03 -24.10
CA THR A 9 -11.70 4.46 -22.71
C THR A 9 -12.61 3.48 -21.98
N ALA A 10 -12.36 3.22 -20.70
CA ALA A 10 -13.30 2.53 -19.82
C ALA A 10 -14.29 3.49 -19.13
N LEU A 11 -14.14 4.80 -19.35
CA LEU A 11 -14.92 5.82 -18.64
C LEU A 11 -16.02 6.42 -19.52
N MET A 12 -17.19 6.62 -18.93
CA MET A 12 -18.26 7.48 -19.43
C MET A 12 -18.41 8.66 -18.47
N VAL A 13 -18.04 9.85 -18.94
CA VAL A 13 -18.07 11.09 -18.14
C VAL A 13 -18.96 12.11 -18.85
N ASP A 14 -19.96 12.62 -18.13
CA ASP A 14 -20.80 13.75 -18.55
C ASP A 14 -20.85 14.78 -17.42
N GLU A 15 -20.02 15.82 -17.55
CA GLU A 15 -19.92 16.88 -16.54
C GLU A 15 -21.17 17.73 -16.42
N SER A 16 -21.97 17.83 -17.48
CA SER A 16 -23.21 18.60 -17.47
C SER A 16 -24.29 17.90 -16.65
N ARG A 17 -24.31 16.57 -16.72
CA ARG A 17 -25.25 15.70 -15.99
C ARG A 17 -24.68 15.17 -14.68
N LYS A 18 -23.43 15.50 -14.35
CA LYS A 18 -22.71 14.99 -13.17
C LYS A 18 -22.68 13.47 -13.14
N ILE A 19 -22.40 12.85 -14.30
CA ILE A 19 -22.28 11.40 -14.44
C ILE A 19 -20.80 11.02 -14.58
N PHE A 20 -20.37 10.05 -13.79
CA PHE A 20 -19.12 9.34 -13.96
C PHE A 20 -19.38 7.84 -13.82
N LYS A 21 -19.13 7.09 -14.90
CA LYS A 21 -19.33 5.64 -14.92
C LYS A 21 -18.09 4.92 -15.43
N VAL A 22 -17.85 3.75 -14.87
CA VAL A 22 -16.73 2.87 -15.22
C VAL A 22 -17.28 1.59 -15.83
N SER A 23 -16.74 1.22 -16.99
CA SER A 23 -17.10 -0.02 -17.67
C SER A 23 -16.68 -1.21 -16.83
N ARG A 24 -17.61 -2.14 -16.58
CA ARG A 24 -17.32 -3.35 -15.82
C ARG A 24 -16.33 -4.28 -16.53
N GLN A 25 -16.11 -4.08 -17.83
CA GLN A 25 -15.05 -4.77 -18.55
C GLN A 25 -13.67 -4.51 -17.95
N ALA A 26 -13.45 -3.33 -17.34
CA ALA A 26 -12.22 -3.01 -16.63
C ALA A 26 -11.87 -4.03 -15.53
N PHE A 27 -12.85 -4.76 -14.99
CA PHE A 27 -12.66 -5.69 -13.89
C PHE A 27 -12.60 -7.17 -14.31
N VAL A 28 -12.91 -7.48 -15.57
CA VAL A 28 -13.04 -8.89 -16.02
C VAL A 28 -12.25 -9.22 -17.27
N ASP A 29 -11.87 -8.23 -18.09
CA ASP A 29 -11.17 -8.46 -19.35
C ASP A 29 -9.70 -8.82 -19.12
N PRO A 30 -9.23 -10.01 -19.53
CA PRO A 30 -7.83 -10.40 -19.40
C PRO A 30 -6.87 -9.51 -20.21
N ASP A 31 -7.30 -8.95 -21.34
CA ASP A 31 -6.46 -8.06 -22.14
C ASP A 31 -6.21 -6.72 -21.42
N ILE A 32 -7.19 -6.28 -20.62
CA ILE A 32 -7.01 -5.12 -19.73
C ILE A 32 -5.96 -5.44 -18.66
N LEU A 33 -6.00 -6.62 -18.05
CA LEU A 33 -4.99 -7.01 -17.05
C LEU A 33 -3.58 -7.03 -17.64
N GLU A 34 -3.41 -7.53 -18.87
CA GLU A 34 -2.09 -7.49 -19.55
C GLU A 34 -1.64 -6.05 -19.84
N ALA A 35 -2.57 -5.16 -20.19
CA ALA A 35 -2.28 -3.74 -20.32
C ALA A 35 -1.88 -3.11 -18.98
N GLU A 36 -2.57 -3.44 -17.88
CA GLU A 36 -2.23 -2.95 -16.53
C GLU A 36 -0.83 -3.41 -16.11
N ARG A 37 -0.46 -4.67 -16.37
CA ARG A 37 0.90 -5.19 -16.10
C ARG A 37 1.96 -4.31 -16.76
N THR A 38 1.79 -4.03 -18.05
CA THR A 38 2.80 -3.33 -18.86
C THR A 38 2.76 -1.81 -18.78
N ARG A 39 1.60 -1.21 -18.48
CA ARG A 39 1.38 0.25 -18.52
C ARG A 39 1.21 0.89 -17.15
N ILE A 40 0.95 0.09 -16.11
CA ILE A 40 0.85 0.54 -14.72
C ILE A 40 1.96 -0.09 -13.88
N PHE A 41 1.95 -1.41 -13.70
CA PHE A 41 2.89 -2.06 -12.77
C PHE A 41 4.36 -1.99 -13.24
N ASP A 42 4.60 -1.86 -14.55
CA ASP A 42 5.93 -1.64 -15.11
C ASP A 42 6.35 -0.16 -15.14
N LYS A 43 5.39 0.78 -15.00
CA LYS A 43 5.57 2.21 -15.28
C LYS A 43 5.43 3.12 -14.07
N CYS A 44 4.80 2.64 -13.00
CA CYS A 44 4.56 3.41 -11.78
C CYS A 44 5.49 2.98 -10.66
N TRP A 45 5.63 3.85 -9.65
CA TRP A 45 6.34 3.50 -8.42
C TRP A 45 5.53 2.49 -7.61
N LEU A 46 6.17 1.38 -7.22
CA LEU A 46 5.60 0.30 -6.44
C LEU A 46 6.28 0.19 -5.09
N TYR A 47 5.48 0.02 -4.04
CA TYR A 47 6.00 -0.15 -2.69
C TYR A 47 6.79 -1.47 -2.56
N LEU A 48 8.01 -1.37 -2.04
CA LEU A 48 8.88 -2.53 -1.78
C LEU A 48 8.86 -2.93 -0.31
N GLY A 49 8.87 -1.97 0.61
CA GLY A 49 8.95 -2.23 2.03
C GLY A 49 9.44 -1.04 2.86
N HIS A 50 9.51 -1.25 4.17
CA HIS A 50 9.97 -0.23 5.10
C HIS A 50 11.42 -0.48 5.52
N SER A 51 12.21 0.58 5.70
CA SER A 51 13.64 0.45 6.05
C SER A 51 13.86 -0.29 7.37
N SER A 52 12.91 -0.23 8.30
CA SER A 52 12.99 -0.89 9.61
C SER A 52 12.96 -2.41 9.54
N GLU A 53 12.47 -2.99 8.44
CA GLU A 53 12.47 -4.43 8.23
C GLU A 53 13.89 -4.97 8.09
N LEU A 54 14.82 -4.09 7.69
CA LEU A 54 16.24 -4.36 7.53
C LEU A 54 17.00 -3.54 8.56
N ALA A 55 16.93 -3.93 9.84
CA ALA A 55 17.48 -3.12 10.92
C ALA A 55 19.01 -3.11 10.95
N LYS A 56 19.63 -4.24 10.58
CA LYS A 56 21.08 -4.46 10.66
C LYS A 56 21.68 -4.78 9.28
N PRO A 57 22.95 -4.46 9.04
CA PRO A 57 23.68 -4.97 7.88
C PRO A 57 23.57 -6.49 7.77
N GLY A 58 23.27 -6.99 6.57
CA GLY A 58 23.01 -8.41 6.31
C GLY A 58 21.54 -8.80 6.32
N ASP A 59 20.68 -8.01 6.96
CA ASP A 59 19.24 -8.28 6.96
C ASP A 59 18.69 -8.14 5.53
N PHE A 60 17.79 -9.05 5.18
CA PHE A 60 17.11 -9.05 3.89
C PHE A 60 15.67 -9.55 4.00
N VAL A 61 14.86 -9.14 3.02
CA VAL A 61 13.53 -9.72 2.72
C VAL A 61 13.44 -10.01 1.22
N THR A 62 12.70 -11.04 0.85
CA THR A 62 12.34 -11.33 -0.54
C THR A 62 10.85 -11.12 -0.76
N ARG A 63 10.47 -10.49 -1.87
CA ARG A 63 9.09 -10.11 -2.18
C ARG A 63 8.77 -10.22 -3.65
N GLN A 64 7.50 -10.44 -3.97
CA GLN A 64 6.98 -10.24 -5.31
C GLN A 64 6.46 -8.82 -5.46
N VAL A 65 7.01 -8.07 -6.41
CA VAL A 65 6.63 -6.68 -6.69
C VAL A 65 6.46 -6.54 -8.19
N GLY A 66 5.25 -6.20 -8.66
CA GLY A 66 4.93 -6.12 -10.10
C GLY A 66 5.24 -7.42 -10.85
N GLY A 67 4.93 -8.57 -10.26
CA GLY A 67 5.18 -9.90 -10.86
C GLY A 67 6.65 -10.35 -10.87
N ARG A 68 7.57 -9.61 -10.22
CA ARG A 68 9.01 -9.91 -10.20
C ARG A 68 9.48 -10.21 -8.77
N ASN A 69 10.34 -11.22 -8.63
CA ASN A 69 10.97 -11.55 -7.36
C ASN A 69 12.10 -10.57 -7.06
N ILE A 70 11.96 -9.79 -5.99
CA ILE A 70 12.91 -8.78 -5.55
C ILE A 70 13.59 -9.27 -4.26
N LEU A 71 14.91 -9.12 -4.21
CA LEU A 71 15.71 -9.26 -3.00
C LEU A 71 16.04 -7.85 -2.49
N PHE A 72 15.49 -7.51 -1.33
CA PHE A 72 15.71 -6.24 -0.65
C PHE A 72 16.61 -6.47 0.56
N ALA A 73 17.79 -5.88 0.57
CA ALA A 73 18.82 -6.15 1.58
C ALA A 73 19.51 -4.87 2.07
N ARG A 74 20.00 -4.89 3.31
CA ARG A 74 20.92 -3.88 3.82
C ARG A 74 22.35 -4.39 3.67
N ASP A 75 23.15 -3.70 2.87
CA ASP A 75 24.54 -4.09 2.64
C ASP A 75 25.43 -3.87 3.88
N SER A 76 26.67 -4.37 3.80
CA SER A 76 27.65 -4.27 4.90
C SER A 76 28.04 -2.83 5.25
N LYS A 77 27.74 -1.86 4.38
CA LYS A 77 27.98 -0.43 4.60
C LYS A 77 26.72 0.29 5.12
N GLY A 78 25.63 -0.45 5.34
CA GLY A 78 24.36 0.07 5.82
C GLY A 78 23.44 0.61 4.72
N ASN A 79 23.80 0.52 3.43
CA ASN A 79 22.94 1.00 2.35
C ASN A 79 21.87 -0.04 2.00
N LEU A 80 20.69 0.45 1.67
CA LEU A 80 19.61 -0.39 1.15
C LEU A 80 19.84 -0.71 -0.33
N LYS A 81 19.58 -1.96 -0.71
CA LYS A 81 19.76 -2.50 -2.06
C LYS A 81 18.52 -3.28 -2.47
N ALA A 82 18.01 -3.02 -3.66
CA ALA A 82 16.90 -3.75 -4.26
C ALA A 82 17.36 -4.38 -5.58
N MET A 83 17.26 -5.70 -5.67
CA MET A 83 17.82 -6.48 -6.79
C MET A 83 16.78 -7.45 -7.32
N LEU A 84 16.82 -7.73 -8.62
CA LEU A 84 16.13 -8.89 -9.17
C LEU A 84 16.76 -10.14 -8.55
N ASN A 85 15.95 -10.96 -7.89
CA ASN A 85 16.39 -12.19 -7.22
C ASN A 85 16.62 -13.31 -8.25
N THR A 86 17.56 -13.07 -9.16
CA THR A 86 17.79 -13.88 -10.36
C THR A 86 19.29 -13.98 -10.62
N CYS A 87 19.80 -15.20 -10.64
CA CYS A 87 21.18 -15.48 -10.93
C CYS A 87 21.48 -15.17 -12.41
N PRO A 88 22.48 -14.35 -12.75
CA PRO A 88 22.84 -14.02 -14.13
C PRO A 88 23.32 -15.22 -14.95
N HIS A 89 23.68 -16.35 -14.31
CA HIS A 89 24.14 -17.53 -15.04
C HIS A 89 23.02 -18.25 -15.80
N ARG A 90 21.94 -18.67 -15.11
CA ARG A 90 20.83 -19.47 -15.69
C ARG A 90 19.45 -19.05 -15.20
N GLY A 91 19.34 -17.90 -14.52
CA GLY A 91 18.05 -17.39 -14.04
C GLY A 91 17.53 -17.99 -12.75
N ALA A 92 18.29 -18.87 -12.08
CA ALA A 92 17.86 -19.46 -10.80
C ALA A 92 17.64 -18.38 -9.73
N GLN A 93 16.60 -18.56 -8.91
CA GLN A 93 16.37 -17.71 -7.74
C GLN A 93 17.53 -17.86 -6.75
N VAL A 94 18.19 -16.75 -6.40
CA VAL A 94 19.43 -16.77 -5.59
C VAL A 94 19.09 -16.98 -4.12
N CYS A 95 18.16 -16.19 -3.57
CA CYS A 95 17.69 -16.32 -2.20
C CYS A 95 16.28 -16.93 -2.17
N ARG A 96 16.13 -18.07 -1.51
CA ARG A 96 14.83 -18.78 -1.39
C ARG A 96 14.08 -18.48 -0.09
N GLU A 97 14.75 -17.87 0.87
CA GLU A 97 14.16 -17.49 2.15
C GLU A 97 13.34 -16.20 2.02
N LYS A 98 12.20 -16.13 2.71
CA LYS A 98 11.34 -14.92 2.73
C LYS A 98 12.01 -13.74 3.43
N HIS A 99 12.81 -14.00 4.45
CA HIS A 99 13.57 -13.01 5.19
C HIS A 99 14.72 -13.68 5.95
N GLY A 100 15.68 -12.90 6.41
CA GLY A 100 16.77 -13.41 7.24
C GLY A 100 17.91 -12.42 7.34
N SER A 101 19.06 -12.91 7.81
CA SER A 101 20.31 -12.16 7.83
C SER A 101 21.41 -13.02 7.21
N ALA A 102 22.17 -12.46 6.26
CA ALA A 102 23.21 -13.17 5.52
C ALA A 102 24.47 -12.31 5.34
N LYS A 103 25.62 -12.96 5.10
CA LYS A 103 26.86 -12.27 4.69
C LYS A 103 27.04 -12.22 3.17
N SER A 104 26.42 -13.19 2.47
CA SER A 104 26.43 -13.35 1.03
C SER A 104 25.25 -14.22 0.62
N PHE A 105 24.93 -14.22 -0.68
CA PHE A 105 23.89 -15.05 -1.27
C PHE A 105 24.52 -16.05 -2.24
N GLN A 106 24.39 -17.35 -1.97
CA GLN A 106 24.90 -18.39 -2.86
C GLN A 106 23.76 -19.00 -3.68
N CYS A 107 23.88 -18.95 -5.00
CA CYS A 107 22.97 -19.61 -5.92
C CYS A 107 23.11 -21.14 -5.78
N PHE A 108 22.02 -21.81 -5.43
CA PHE A 108 21.99 -23.26 -5.21
C PHE A 108 22.34 -24.09 -6.46
N TYR A 109 22.24 -23.51 -7.66
CA TYR A 109 22.38 -24.28 -8.89
C TYR A 109 23.84 -24.60 -9.22
N HIS A 110 24.68 -23.57 -9.38
CA HIS A 110 26.09 -23.72 -9.76
C HIS A 110 27.04 -23.06 -8.75
N GLY A 111 26.56 -22.70 -7.56
CA GLY A 111 27.39 -22.20 -6.47
C GLY A 111 27.96 -20.79 -6.65
N TRP A 112 27.45 -19.99 -7.60
CA TRP A 112 27.84 -18.57 -7.71
C TRP A 112 27.45 -17.80 -6.45
N VAL A 113 28.38 -17.03 -5.90
CA VAL A 113 28.23 -16.29 -4.64
C VAL A 113 28.20 -14.80 -4.91
N PHE A 114 27.15 -14.14 -4.45
CA PHE A 114 26.95 -12.70 -4.56
C PHE A 114 27.06 -12.03 -3.20
N GLY A 115 27.58 -10.81 -3.18
CA GLY A 115 27.54 -9.96 -1.99
C GLY A 115 26.13 -9.44 -1.71
N LEU A 116 25.96 -8.75 -0.58
CA LEU A 116 24.70 -8.07 -0.23
C LEU A 116 24.33 -6.92 -1.19
N ASP A 117 25.30 -6.44 -1.96
CA ASP A 117 25.15 -5.48 -3.05
C ASP A 117 24.88 -6.13 -4.42
N GLY A 118 24.74 -7.46 -4.46
CA GLY A 118 24.50 -8.23 -5.69
C GLY A 118 25.72 -8.46 -6.54
N ARG A 119 26.89 -7.94 -6.15
CA ARG A 119 28.13 -8.14 -6.93
C ARG A 119 28.61 -9.57 -6.83
N LEU A 120 29.03 -10.16 -7.95
CA LEU A 120 29.66 -11.48 -7.98
C LEU A 120 30.96 -11.44 -7.17
N ARG A 121 31.07 -12.34 -6.19
CA ARG A 121 32.25 -12.48 -5.33
C ARG A 121 33.09 -13.68 -5.75
N SER A 122 32.44 -14.80 -6.02
CA SER A 122 33.09 -16.02 -6.49
C SER A 122 32.13 -16.90 -7.27
N GLN A 123 32.71 -17.76 -8.11
CA GLN A 123 32.03 -18.77 -8.87
C GLN A 123 32.96 -19.98 -9.03
N PRO A 124 32.45 -21.22 -9.01
CA PRO A 124 33.25 -22.39 -9.33
C PRO A 124 33.88 -22.31 -10.72
N GLY A 125 35.10 -22.84 -10.86
CA GLY A 125 35.83 -22.85 -12.13
C GLY A 125 36.34 -21.48 -12.58
N GLU A 126 36.73 -20.61 -11.65
CA GLU A 126 37.17 -19.22 -11.92
C GLU A 126 38.22 -19.12 -13.03
N THR A 127 39.19 -20.03 -13.09
CA THR A 127 40.24 -20.07 -14.12
C THR A 127 39.73 -20.40 -15.54
N SER A 128 38.48 -20.85 -15.67
CA SER A 128 37.83 -21.11 -16.97
C SER A 128 37.09 -19.89 -17.53
N TYR A 129 37.08 -18.77 -16.79
CA TYR A 129 36.53 -17.49 -17.24
C TYR A 129 37.65 -16.51 -17.58
N ALA A 130 37.32 -15.45 -18.31
CA ALA A 130 38.25 -14.35 -18.55
C ALA A 130 38.64 -13.68 -17.22
N GLU A 131 39.85 -13.12 -17.14
CA GLU A 131 40.37 -12.49 -15.91
C GLU A 131 39.48 -11.35 -15.40
N ASP A 132 38.82 -10.61 -16.31
CA ASP A 132 37.94 -9.49 -16.02
C ASP A 132 36.46 -9.89 -15.81
N PHE A 133 36.15 -11.18 -15.70
CA PHE A 133 34.77 -11.65 -15.72
C PHE A 133 33.91 -11.12 -14.56
N LYS A 134 34.49 -10.96 -13.37
CA LYS A 134 33.78 -10.48 -12.16
C LYS A 134 33.54 -8.97 -12.19
N GLU A 135 34.34 -8.24 -12.96
CA GLU A 135 34.26 -6.79 -13.13
C GLU A 135 33.15 -6.40 -14.12
N ARG A 136 32.72 -7.34 -14.97
CA ARG A 136 31.67 -7.11 -15.98
C ARG A 136 30.30 -6.97 -15.31
N SER A 137 29.56 -5.91 -15.66
CA SER A 137 28.19 -5.72 -15.13
C SER A 137 27.26 -6.93 -15.31
N PRO A 138 27.26 -7.65 -16.45
CA PRO A 138 26.39 -8.82 -16.65
C PRO A 138 26.67 -10.02 -15.73
N SER A 139 27.81 -10.08 -15.02
CA SER A 139 28.09 -11.17 -14.08
C SER A 139 27.48 -10.95 -12.69
N ASN A 140 26.98 -9.74 -12.41
CA ASN A 140 26.33 -9.38 -11.15
C ASN A 140 24.82 -9.67 -11.17
N MET A 141 24.21 -9.75 -9.98
CA MET A 141 22.75 -9.65 -9.88
C MET A 141 22.29 -8.27 -10.35
N GLN A 142 21.25 -8.24 -11.17
CA GLN A 142 20.71 -7.01 -11.72
C GLN A 142 20.02 -6.20 -10.62
N GLN A 143 20.44 -4.95 -10.43
CA GLN A 143 19.69 -4.00 -9.58
C GLN A 143 18.35 -3.68 -10.24
N VAL A 144 17.33 -3.38 -9.44
CA VAL A 144 16.08 -2.83 -9.99
C VAL A 144 16.35 -1.52 -10.75
N PRO A 145 15.61 -1.21 -11.83
CA PRO A 145 15.92 -0.05 -12.67
C PRO A 145 15.89 1.29 -11.94
N ARG A 146 14.91 1.47 -11.04
CA ARG A 146 14.80 2.63 -10.15
C ARG A 146 14.45 2.17 -8.74
N PHE A 147 15.12 2.75 -7.75
CA PHE A 147 14.93 2.50 -6.33
C PHE A 147 15.13 3.80 -5.58
N GLU A 148 14.10 4.26 -4.88
CA GLU A 148 14.12 5.50 -4.11
C GLU A 148 13.35 5.31 -2.81
N SER A 149 13.66 6.13 -1.81
CA SER A 149 13.07 6.05 -0.48
C SER A 149 12.56 7.42 -0.06
N TYR A 150 11.42 7.45 0.63
CA TYR A 150 10.89 8.65 1.27
C TYR A 150 10.41 8.30 2.68
N ARG A 151 10.98 8.94 3.70
CA ARG A 151 10.64 8.70 5.13
C ARG A 151 10.60 7.20 5.50
N ASP A 152 11.63 6.46 5.09
CA ASP A 152 11.77 5.00 5.27
C ASP A 152 10.78 4.10 4.50
N PHE A 153 9.85 4.66 3.72
CA PHE A 153 9.09 3.91 2.73
C PHE A 153 9.93 3.79 1.46
N ASN A 154 10.20 2.54 1.05
CA ASN A 154 11.06 2.24 -0.09
C ASN A 154 10.20 1.82 -1.28
N PHE A 155 10.51 2.37 -2.45
CA PHE A 155 9.78 2.13 -3.69
C PHE A 155 10.72 1.70 -4.81
N ILE A 156 10.19 0.95 -5.76
CA ILE A 156 10.88 0.59 -7.00
C ILE A 156 10.02 0.96 -8.21
N CYS A 157 10.67 1.17 -9.34
CA CYS A 157 9.99 1.26 -10.64
C CYS A 157 10.82 0.52 -11.70
N PHE A 158 10.14 -0.14 -12.64
CA PHE A 158 10.80 -0.87 -13.73
C PHE A 158 11.07 0.03 -14.95
N ASP A 159 10.41 1.18 -15.04
CA ASP A 159 10.72 2.20 -16.03
C ASP A 159 11.90 3.06 -15.58
N LYS A 160 12.96 3.11 -16.39
CA LYS A 160 14.12 3.97 -16.14
C LYS A 160 13.77 5.46 -16.30
N GLY A 161 12.82 5.78 -17.18
CA GLY A 161 12.39 7.14 -17.52
C GLY A 161 11.31 7.72 -16.61
N VAL A 162 10.87 6.99 -15.57
CA VAL A 162 9.92 7.53 -14.59
C VAL A 162 10.48 8.78 -13.91
N GLU A 163 9.61 9.70 -13.53
CA GLU A 163 9.97 10.85 -12.70
C GLU A 163 10.56 10.43 -11.33
N SER A 164 11.11 11.38 -10.58
CA SER A 164 11.60 11.09 -9.22
C SER A 164 10.45 10.64 -8.31
N LEU A 165 10.74 9.86 -7.26
CA LEU A 165 9.73 9.47 -6.29
C LEU A 165 9.12 10.69 -5.59
N ALA A 166 9.91 11.74 -5.34
CA ALA A 166 9.43 12.97 -4.72
C ALA A 166 8.38 13.70 -5.59
N ASP A 167 8.61 13.76 -6.91
CA ASP A 167 7.68 14.36 -7.87
C ASP A 167 6.44 13.48 -8.04
N TYR A 168 6.62 12.16 -8.12
CA TYR A 168 5.52 11.20 -8.17
C TYR A 168 4.59 11.35 -6.96
N LEU A 169 5.13 11.30 -5.74
CA LEU A 169 4.35 11.43 -4.52
C LEU A 169 3.67 12.81 -4.41
N GLY A 170 4.32 13.89 -4.83
CA GLY A 170 3.71 15.23 -4.82
C GLY A 170 3.10 15.57 -3.44
N PRO A 171 1.80 15.89 -3.35
CA PRO A 171 1.07 16.13 -2.09
C PRO A 171 1.00 14.95 -1.11
N VAL A 172 1.16 13.70 -1.56
CA VAL A 172 1.17 12.50 -0.69
C VAL A 172 2.23 12.62 0.41
N ARG A 173 3.33 13.30 0.13
CA ARG A 173 4.44 13.52 1.06
C ARG A 173 3.99 14.13 2.39
N GLU A 174 3.07 15.10 2.36
CA GLU A 174 2.51 15.72 3.57
C GLU A 174 1.83 14.70 4.48
N TYR A 175 1.08 13.74 3.90
CA TYR A 175 0.39 12.70 4.65
C TYR A 175 1.36 11.66 5.21
N LEU A 176 2.38 11.29 4.44
CA LEU A 176 3.46 10.42 4.95
C LEU A 176 4.21 11.11 6.10
N GLU A 177 4.45 12.43 6.03
CA GLU A 177 5.03 13.19 7.13
C GLU A 177 4.15 13.14 8.38
N VAL A 178 2.85 13.41 8.27
CA VAL A 178 1.91 13.35 9.41
C VAL A 178 1.88 11.94 10.04
N ILE A 179 1.97 10.88 9.24
CA ILE A 179 2.02 9.50 9.72
C ILE A 179 3.35 9.20 10.42
N CYS A 180 4.47 9.64 9.87
CA CYS A 180 5.79 9.43 10.48
C CYS A 180 6.01 10.28 11.73
N ASP A 181 5.41 11.47 11.79
CA ASP A 181 5.55 12.42 12.88
C ASP A 181 4.83 11.96 14.17
N GLN A 182 4.02 10.89 14.08
CA GLN A 182 3.57 10.13 15.24
C GLN A 182 4.73 9.62 16.10
N ALA A 183 5.92 9.44 15.51
CA ALA A 183 7.11 8.95 16.19
C ALA A 183 8.20 10.03 16.32
N GLU A 184 8.93 9.98 17.43
CA GLU A 184 10.16 10.75 17.68
C GLU A 184 11.38 10.04 17.11
N THR A 185 11.45 8.71 17.25
CA THR A 185 12.64 7.91 16.85
C THR A 185 12.42 7.11 15.57
N GLY A 186 11.37 7.48 14.83
CA GLY A 186 10.98 6.89 13.55
C GLY A 186 9.97 5.75 13.70
N MET A 187 9.35 5.39 12.58
CA MET A 187 8.39 4.29 12.52
C MET A 187 9.11 2.95 12.38
N THR A 188 8.41 1.88 12.74
CA THR A 188 8.85 0.51 12.54
C THR A 188 7.68 -0.39 12.16
N ILE A 189 7.94 -1.31 11.23
CA ILE A 189 7.07 -2.46 11.02
C ILE A 189 7.12 -3.33 12.27
N VAL A 190 5.95 -3.75 12.74
CA VAL A 190 5.78 -4.56 13.95
C VAL A 190 5.28 -5.95 13.56
N GLY A 191 5.96 -6.97 14.05
CA GLY A 191 5.65 -8.35 13.73
C GLY A 191 6.12 -8.74 12.32
N GLY A 192 5.38 -9.65 11.69
CA GLY A 192 5.67 -10.14 10.34
C GLY A 192 4.70 -9.59 9.29
N THR A 193 4.76 -10.18 8.10
CA THR A 193 3.84 -9.88 7.00
C THR A 193 2.54 -10.66 7.21
N GLN A 194 1.40 -9.99 7.05
CA GLN A 194 0.09 -10.64 6.92
C GLN A 194 -0.21 -10.84 5.44
N GLU A 195 -0.49 -12.08 5.02
CA GLU A 195 -0.75 -12.44 3.62
C GLU A 195 -2.12 -13.10 3.51
N TYR A 196 -2.94 -12.64 2.56
CA TYR A 196 -4.23 -13.22 2.22
C TYR A 196 -4.57 -12.90 0.76
N SER A 197 -5.70 -13.40 0.28
CA SER A 197 -6.14 -13.26 -1.12
C SER A 197 -7.64 -13.03 -1.18
N MET A 198 -8.12 -12.44 -2.28
CA MET A 198 -9.55 -12.32 -2.56
C MET A 198 -9.84 -12.75 -4.00
N ARG A 199 -11.00 -13.37 -4.23
CA ARG A 199 -11.53 -13.68 -5.57
C ARG A 199 -12.24 -12.46 -6.18
N ALA A 200 -11.51 -11.36 -6.27
CA ALA A 200 -11.96 -10.09 -6.79
C ALA A 200 -10.84 -9.39 -7.56
N ASN A 201 -11.22 -8.51 -8.49
CA ASN A 201 -10.29 -7.65 -9.19
C ASN A 201 -9.59 -6.68 -8.22
N TRP A 202 -8.29 -6.43 -8.43
CA TRP A 202 -7.48 -5.58 -7.56
C TRP A 202 -8.01 -4.14 -7.40
N LYS A 203 -8.68 -3.61 -8.43
CA LYS A 203 -9.22 -2.26 -8.43
C LYS A 203 -10.39 -2.08 -7.47
N LEU A 204 -11.14 -3.16 -7.20
CA LEU A 204 -12.21 -3.14 -6.20
C LEU A 204 -11.67 -2.84 -4.79
N LEU A 205 -10.51 -3.39 -4.43
CA LEU A 205 -9.86 -3.08 -3.16
C LEU A 205 -9.30 -1.67 -3.14
N THR A 206 -8.84 -1.15 -4.29
CA THR A 206 -8.48 0.26 -4.41
C THR A 206 -9.66 1.16 -4.10
N GLU A 207 -10.80 0.97 -4.79
CA GLU A 207 -12.03 1.73 -4.55
C GLU A 207 -12.45 1.66 -3.08
N ASN A 208 -12.61 0.44 -2.54
CA ASN A 208 -13.00 0.18 -1.16
C ASN A 208 -12.07 0.86 -0.14
N SER A 209 -10.76 0.83 -0.38
CA SER A 209 -9.78 1.39 0.55
C SER A 209 -9.89 2.91 0.71
N ILE A 210 -10.50 3.60 -0.25
CA ILE A 210 -10.76 5.04 -0.21
C ILE A 210 -12.25 5.31 -0.33
N ASP A 211 -13.10 4.42 0.20
CA ASP A 211 -14.54 4.61 0.22
C ASP A 211 -15.05 4.86 1.64
N GLY A 212 -15.49 6.09 1.92
CA GLY A 212 -16.15 6.41 3.18
C GLY A 212 -17.61 5.98 3.25
N TYR A 213 -18.22 5.65 2.11
CA TYR A 213 -19.65 5.41 1.99
C TYR A 213 -20.06 4.02 2.49
N HIS A 214 -19.32 2.97 2.14
CA HIS A 214 -19.65 1.60 2.59
C HIS A 214 -19.52 1.43 4.11
N ALA A 215 -18.69 2.22 4.78
CA ALA A 215 -18.27 1.97 6.16
C ALA A 215 -19.42 1.80 7.15
N LEU A 216 -20.51 2.57 7.00
CA LEU A 216 -21.67 2.49 7.89
C LEU A 216 -22.53 1.24 7.64
N THR A 217 -22.53 0.71 6.42
CA THR A 217 -23.44 -0.37 6.00
C THR A 217 -22.75 -1.73 6.04
N THR A 218 -21.59 -1.83 5.41
CA THR A 218 -20.78 -3.07 5.38
C THR A 218 -20.32 -3.45 6.79
N HIS A 219 -19.81 -2.49 7.56
CA HIS A 219 -19.24 -2.75 8.90
C HIS A 219 -20.25 -2.53 10.03
N ALA A 220 -21.56 -2.64 9.77
CA ALA A 220 -22.60 -2.39 10.75
C ALA A 220 -22.49 -3.29 11.99
N THR A 221 -22.11 -4.55 11.79
CA THR A 221 -21.87 -5.54 12.86
C THR A 221 -20.76 -5.10 13.80
N TYR A 222 -19.66 -4.55 13.25
CA TYR A 222 -18.57 -3.98 14.04
C TYR A 222 -19.01 -2.73 14.81
N LEU A 223 -19.77 -1.84 14.17
CA LEU A 223 -20.30 -0.65 14.83
C LEU A 223 -21.22 -1.02 16.00
N ASP A 224 -22.04 -2.05 15.86
CA ASP A 224 -22.92 -2.54 16.93
C ASP A 224 -22.13 -3.24 18.06
N TYR A 225 -21.08 -3.98 17.71
CA TYR A 225 -20.11 -4.50 18.68
C TYR A 225 -19.46 -3.36 19.48
N LEU A 226 -18.94 -2.32 18.82
CA LEU A 226 -18.33 -1.17 19.49
C LEU A 226 -19.30 -0.45 20.43
N LYS A 227 -20.55 -0.21 19.98
CA LYS A 227 -21.60 0.39 20.81
C LYS A 227 -21.85 -0.46 22.07
N SER A 228 -21.88 -1.78 21.92
CA SER A 228 -22.14 -2.70 23.02
C SER A 228 -20.95 -2.80 23.99
N ALA A 229 -19.72 -2.77 23.48
CA ALA A 229 -18.50 -2.95 24.27
C ALA A 229 -18.04 -1.68 25.00
N THR A 230 -18.32 -0.49 24.44
CA THR A 230 -17.80 0.78 24.98
C THR A 230 -18.80 1.55 25.85
N GLY A 231 -20.05 1.09 25.95
CA GLY A 231 -21.05 1.60 26.90
C GLY A 231 -21.49 3.05 26.71
N ALA A 232 -21.06 3.73 25.65
CA ALA A 232 -21.40 5.12 25.39
C ALA A 232 -21.67 5.37 23.90
N LEU A 233 -22.89 5.82 23.60
CA LEU A 233 -23.25 6.53 22.38
C LEU A 233 -22.48 7.86 22.34
N ALA A 234 -21.23 7.83 21.89
CA ALA A 234 -20.70 9.00 21.22
C ALA A 234 -21.29 8.97 19.80
N GLN A 235 -22.44 9.63 19.59
CA GLN A 235 -22.88 10.05 18.26
C GLN A 235 -21.88 11.10 17.73
N VAL A 236 -20.64 10.68 17.47
CA VAL A 236 -19.73 11.49 16.67
C VAL A 236 -20.11 11.19 15.24
N ALA A 237 -20.77 12.14 14.60
CA ALA A 237 -20.96 12.10 13.16
C ALA A 237 -19.57 11.97 12.53
N PHE A 238 -19.43 11.04 11.59
CA PHE A 238 -18.26 11.01 10.73
C PHE A 238 -18.24 12.33 9.97
N GLU A 239 -17.23 13.15 10.24
CA GLU A 239 -17.01 14.41 9.56
C GLU A 239 -15.62 14.36 8.91
N GLY A 240 -15.58 14.59 7.61
CA GLY A 240 -14.35 14.55 6.86
C GLY A 240 -14.52 14.93 5.41
N SER A 241 -13.41 14.85 4.70
CA SER A 241 -13.31 15.21 3.28
C SER A 241 -12.54 14.15 2.51
N ALA A 242 -12.89 13.98 1.25
CA ALA A 242 -12.08 13.30 0.27
C ALA A 242 -11.24 14.31 -0.52
N ARG A 243 -9.99 13.97 -0.84
CA ARG A 243 -9.12 14.82 -1.66
C ARG A 243 -8.46 14.02 -2.77
N ASP A 244 -8.45 14.60 -3.96
CA ASP A 244 -7.57 14.22 -5.06
C ASP A 244 -6.18 14.82 -4.79
N LEU A 245 -5.16 13.97 -4.75
CA LEU A 245 -3.77 14.37 -4.49
C LEU A 245 -2.94 14.44 -5.79
N GLY A 246 -3.58 14.29 -6.95
CA GLY A 246 -2.96 14.24 -8.25
C GLY A 246 -2.41 12.85 -8.59
N LYS A 247 -2.24 12.56 -9.89
CA LYS A 247 -1.68 11.29 -10.41
C LYS A 247 -2.41 10.03 -9.91
N GLY A 248 -3.71 10.17 -9.68
CA GLY A 248 -4.56 9.10 -9.13
C GLY A 248 -4.34 8.80 -7.65
N HIS A 249 -3.46 9.53 -6.96
CA HIS A 249 -3.35 9.48 -5.51
C HIS A 249 -4.57 10.13 -4.88
N ALA A 250 -5.01 9.61 -3.73
CA ALA A 250 -6.15 10.18 -3.04
C ALA A 250 -6.12 9.88 -1.55
N VAL A 251 -6.90 10.64 -0.78
CA VAL A 251 -7.01 10.43 0.66
C VAL A 251 -8.42 10.76 1.15
N LEU A 252 -8.90 9.94 2.08
CA LEU A 252 -9.98 10.31 2.97
C LEU A 252 -9.36 10.78 4.28
N GLU A 253 -9.74 11.97 4.77
CA GLU A 253 -9.31 12.48 6.08
C GLU A 253 -10.54 12.89 6.89
N TYR A 254 -10.73 12.27 8.07
CA TYR A 254 -11.97 12.39 8.84
C TYR A 254 -11.75 12.19 10.34
N LYS A 255 -12.67 12.71 11.16
CA LYS A 255 -12.73 12.45 12.60
C LYS A 255 -13.67 11.29 12.90
N ALA A 256 -13.33 10.51 13.92
CA ALA A 256 -14.13 9.37 14.35
C ALA A 256 -14.03 9.17 15.86
N PRO A 257 -15.02 8.51 16.50
CA PRO A 257 -15.09 8.37 17.95
C PRO A 257 -14.16 7.31 18.55
N TRP A 258 -13.51 6.47 17.74
CA TRP A 258 -12.66 5.39 18.25
C TRP A 258 -11.29 5.89 18.73
N GLY A 259 -10.71 5.12 19.63
CA GLY A 259 -9.40 5.42 20.19
C GLY A 259 -8.28 5.23 19.17
N ARG A 260 -7.26 6.06 19.26
CA ARG A 260 -6.03 5.93 18.48
C ARG A 260 -4.83 5.93 19.42
N PRO A 261 -3.97 4.89 19.39
CA PRO A 261 -2.83 4.75 20.28
C PRO A 261 -1.71 5.78 20.03
N VAL A 262 -1.92 6.71 19.09
CA VAL A 262 -1.05 7.87 18.85
C VAL A 262 -1.32 9.02 19.82
N ALA A 263 -2.57 9.27 20.24
CA ALA A 263 -2.95 10.34 21.18
C ALA A 263 -4.47 10.55 21.37
N GLN A 264 -5.34 9.63 20.92
CA GLN A 264 -6.80 9.77 21.07
C GLN A 264 -7.35 8.72 22.03
N TRP A 265 -7.66 9.15 23.25
CA TRP A 265 -8.15 8.28 24.30
C TRP A 265 -9.64 7.98 24.20
N ILE A 266 -10.05 6.79 24.65
CA ILE A 266 -11.45 6.38 24.84
C ILE A 266 -11.66 5.79 26.24
N PRO A 267 -12.88 5.89 26.81
CA PRO A 267 -13.16 5.41 28.18
C PRO A 267 -12.76 3.97 28.46
N SER A 268 -12.91 3.06 27.50
CA SER A 268 -12.58 1.64 27.65
C SER A 268 -11.09 1.36 27.89
N TRP A 269 -10.21 2.34 27.65
CA TRP A 269 -8.77 2.23 27.90
C TRP A 269 -8.36 2.63 29.32
N GLY A 270 -9.31 3.09 30.14
CA GLY A 270 -9.11 3.38 31.55
C GLY A 270 -8.09 4.50 31.83
N GLU A 271 -7.80 4.69 33.12
CA GLU A 271 -6.92 5.78 33.58
C GLU A 271 -5.45 5.61 33.17
N GLU A 272 -4.99 4.37 32.99
CA GLU A 272 -3.64 4.11 32.49
C GLU A 272 -3.49 4.62 31.05
N GLY A 273 -4.43 4.26 30.17
CA GLY A 273 -4.45 4.75 28.79
C GLY A 273 -4.62 6.26 28.71
N LYS A 274 -5.40 6.84 29.61
CA LYS A 274 -5.59 8.29 29.68
C LYS A 274 -4.27 9.01 29.95
N ARG A 275 -3.51 8.55 30.95
CA ARG A 275 -2.19 9.11 31.26
C ARG A 275 -1.21 8.95 30.11
N GLU A 276 -1.17 7.77 29.50
CA GLU A 276 -0.24 7.50 28.40
C GLU A 276 -0.54 8.37 27.17
N LEU A 277 -1.81 8.50 26.79
CA LEU A 277 -2.18 9.29 25.62
C LEU A 277 -2.07 10.80 25.86
N SER A 278 -2.30 11.27 27.09
CA SER A 278 -1.94 12.65 27.46
C SER A 278 -0.45 12.90 27.29
N ARG A 279 0.41 11.99 27.76
CA ARG A 279 1.87 12.09 27.60
C ARG A 279 2.28 12.15 26.13
N LEU A 280 1.71 11.28 25.28
CA LEU A 280 1.98 11.29 23.84
C LEU A 280 1.52 12.61 23.19
N TYR A 281 0.32 13.07 23.55
CA TYR A 281 -0.23 14.33 23.03
C TYR A 281 0.60 15.56 23.46
N ASP A 282 1.06 15.61 24.71
CA ASP A 282 1.95 16.67 25.20
C ASP A 282 3.28 16.69 24.45
N GLY A 283 3.81 15.52 24.09
CA GLY A 283 4.97 15.38 23.21
C GLY A 283 4.72 15.95 21.81
N LEU A 284 3.57 15.63 21.21
CA LEU A 284 3.17 16.19 19.90
C LEU A 284 2.99 17.72 19.97
N LEU A 285 2.36 18.24 21.03
CA LEU A 285 2.19 19.67 21.27
C LEU A 285 3.54 20.39 21.34
N THR A 286 4.47 19.83 22.10
CA THR A 286 5.82 20.38 22.28
C THR A 286 6.58 20.42 20.95
N ARG A 287 6.45 19.39 20.12
CA ARG A 287 7.18 19.27 18.85
C ARG A 287 6.59 20.07 17.70
N PHE A 288 5.26 20.20 17.64
CA PHE A 288 4.58 20.65 16.43
C PHE A 288 3.55 21.76 16.65
N GLY A 289 3.28 22.15 17.90
CA GLY A 289 2.20 23.07 18.23
C GLY A 289 0.81 22.44 18.07
N LYS A 290 -0.21 23.18 18.52
CA LYS A 290 -1.57 22.65 18.69
C LYS A 290 -2.20 22.11 17.41
N GLU A 291 -2.16 22.86 16.32
CA GLU A 291 -2.86 22.51 15.08
C GLU A 291 -2.35 21.20 14.48
N ARG A 292 -1.03 21.05 14.34
CA ARG A 292 -0.43 19.82 13.80
C ARG A 292 -0.53 18.66 14.79
N ALA A 293 -0.41 18.90 16.10
CA ALA A 293 -0.65 17.88 17.12
C ALA A 293 -2.09 17.34 17.07
N ASP A 294 -3.10 18.20 17.00
CA ASP A 294 -4.50 17.83 16.83
C ASP A 294 -4.70 16.98 15.57
N ARG A 295 -4.09 17.41 14.45
CA ARG A 295 -4.19 16.71 13.17
C ARG A 295 -3.57 15.32 13.22
N ILE A 296 -2.39 15.18 13.83
CA ILE A 296 -1.73 13.87 14.03
C ILE A 296 -2.59 12.99 14.95
N ALA A 297 -3.08 13.55 16.06
CA ALA A 297 -3.74 12.81 17.13
C ALA A 297 -5.17 12.36 16.82
N THR A 298 -5.97 13.19 16.14
CA THR A 298 -7.45 13.03 16.12
C THR A 298 -8.06 12.73 14.76
N PHE A 299 -7.28 12.85 13.68
CA PHE A 299 -7.77 12.57 12.32
C PHE A 299 -7.33 11.20 11.84
N ASN A 300 -8.29 10.47 11.29
CA ASN A 300 -8.14 9.22 10.58
C ASN A 300 -7.86 9.48 9.12
N ARG A 301 -7.02 8.64 8.51
CA ARG A 301 -6.67 8.75 7.09
C ARG A 301 -6.69 7.40 6.41
N ASN A 302 -7.38 7.36 5.28
CA ASN A 302 -7.19 6.28 4.31
C ASN A 302 -6.44 6.87 3.12
N LEU A 303 -5.12 6.73 3.13
CA LEU A 303 -4.24 7.25 2.08
C LEU A 303 -4.04 6.18 1.00
N PHE A 304 -4.35 6.52 -0.23
CA PHE A 304 -4.06 5.69 -1.39
C PHE A 304 -2.98 6.33 -2.25
N ILE A 305 -1.95 5.54 -2.52
CA ILE A 305 -0.84 5.88 -3.39
C ILE A 305 -0.93 4.93 -4.58
N PHE A 306 -1.39 5.47 -5.71
CA PHE A 306 -1.39 4.81 -7.01
C PHE A 306 -0.09 4.01 -7.28
N PRO A 307 -0.18 2.79 -7.84
CA PRO A 307 -1.40 2.11 -8.23
C PRO A 307 -2.05 1.27 -7.13
N ASN A 308 -1.30 0.80 -6.13
CA ASN A 308 -1.77 -0.31 -5.28
C ASN A 308 -1.19 -0.27 -3.86
N LEU A 309 -0.89 0.91 -3.33
CA LEU A 309 -0.46 1.09 -1.94
C LEU A 309 -1.54 1.82 -1.16
N VAL A 310 -1.96 1.25 -0.04
CA VAL A 310 -2.89 1.84 0.90
C VAL A 310 -2.20 1.95 2.25
N ILE A 311 -2.25 3.13 2.86
CA ILE A 311 -1.83 3.36 4.24
C ILE A 311 -3.05 3.84 5.03
N ASN A 312 -3.57 2.99 5.89
CA ASN A 312 -4.65 3.35 6.80
C ASN A 312 -4.01 3.84 8.10
N ASP A 313 -4.09 5.13 8.38
CA ASP A 313 -3.74 5.75 9.65
C ASP A 313 -5.03 6.03 10.43
N ILE A 314 -5.54 4.98 11.08
CA ILE A 314 -6.83 5.02 11.77
C ILE A 314 -6.66 4.64 13.26
N MET A 315 -7.40 3.64 13.77
CA MET A 315 -7.18 3.00 15.07
C MET A 315 -5.84 2.27 15.21
N ALA A 316 -5.22 1.90 14.08
CA ALA A 316 -3.85 1.44 13.95
C ALA A 316 -3.30 1.97 12.62
N VAL A 317 -1.98 1.96 12.45
CA VAL A 317 -1.37 2.30 11.16
C VAL A 317 -1.06 1.02 10.42
N THR A 318 -1.66 0.84 9.25
CA THR A 318 -1.41 -0.33 8.39
C THR A 318 -0.88 0.10 7.05
N VAL A 319 0.09 -0.64 6.54
CA VAL A 319 0.60 -0.50 5.18
C VAL A 319 0.15 -1.73 4.41
N ARG A 320 -0.54 -1.57 3.30
CA ARG A 320 -1.13 -2.66 2.52
C ARG A 320 -0.84 -2.48 1.03
N THR A 321 -0.39 -3.55 0.39
CA THR A 321 -0.26 -3.60 -1.07
C THR A 321 -0.86 -4.88 -1.62
N TYR A 322 -1.25 -4.87 -2.89
CA TYR A 322 -1.97 -5.98 -3.50
C TYR A 322 -1.67 -6.07 -5.00
N TYR A 323 -1.55 -7.29 -5.52
CA TYR A 323 -1.23 -7.55 -6.92
C TYR A 323 -2.23 -8.53 -7.54
N PRO A 324 -2.69 -8.27 -8.77
CA PRO A 324 -3.56 -9.20 -9.49
C PRO A 324 -2.79 -10.42 -9.99
N ALA A 325 -3.26 -11.61 -9.64
CA ALA A 325 -2.82 -12.87 -10.27
C ALA A 325 -3.68 -13.20 -11.51
N ALA A 326 -4.96 -12.83 -11.47
CA ALA A 326 -5.93 -12.96 -12.55
C ALA A 326 -6.89 -11.75 -12.53
N PRO A 327 -7.74 -11.55 -13.56
CA PRO A 327 -8.72 -10.46 -13.57
C PRO A 327 -9.67 -10.49 -12.36
N ASP A 328 -9.93 -11.68 -11.81
CA ASP A 328 -10.83 -11.93 -10.70
C ASP A 328 -10.10 -12.49 -9.45
N PHE A 329 -8.78 -12.32 -9.36
CA PHE A 329 -8.02 -12.81 -8.21
C PHE A 329 -6.81 -11.92 -7.90
N MET A 330 -6.66 -11.54 -6.62
CA MET A 330 -5.51 -10.78 -6.13
C MET A 330 -4.90 -11.39 -4.87
N ASN A 331 -3.60 -11.17 -4.71
CA ASN A 331 -2.85 -11.46 -3.49
C ASN A 331 -2.55 -10.15 -2.76
N ILE A 332 -2.69 -10.15 -1.44
CA ILE A 332 -2.53 -8.98 -0.57
C ILE A 332 -1.45 -9.25 0.46
N SER A 333 -0.60 -8.24 0.67
CA SER A 333 0.36 -8.19 1.78
C SER A 333 0.08 -6.95 2.62
N ALA A 334 0.03 -7.13 3.93
CA ALA A 334 -0.21 -6.05 4.88
C ALA A 334 0.75 -6.12 6.08
N TRP A 335 1.05 -4.96 6.64
CA TRP A 335 1.94 -4.78 7.78
C TRP A 335 1.35 -3.79 8.78
N ALA A 336 1.61 -4.03 10.06
CA ALA A 336 1.37 -3.03 11.10
C ALA A 336 2.59 -2.12 11.23
N LEU A 337 2.37 -0.80 11.20
CA LEU A 337 3.40 0.22 11.40
C LEU A 337 3.15 0.92 12.74
N ALA A 338 4.22 1.20 13.47
CA ALA A 338 4.15 1.82 14.79
C ALA A 338 5.35 2.73 15.06
N PRO A 339 5.23 3.72 15.96
CA PRO A 339 6.39 4.38 16.53
C PRO A 339 7.36 3.37 17.16
N ARG A 340 8.66 3.59 16.97
CA ARG A 340 9.69 2.70 17.52
C ARG A 340 9.75 2.77 19.04
N GLU A 341 9.49 3.95 19.59
CA GLU A 341 9.52 4.25 21.03
C GLU A 341 8.19 4.00 21.77
N GLU A 342 7.25 3.25 21.19
CA GLU A 342 6.02 2.89 21.89
C GLU A 342 6.27 2.18 23.21
N THR A 343 5.50 2.56 24.23
CA THR A 343 5.39 1.80 25.47
C THR A 343 4.71 0.46 25.21
N GLU A 344 4.87 -0.49 26.13
CA GLU A 344 4.16 -1.77 26.06
C GLU A 344 2.64 -1.59 26.00
N TRP A 345 2.13 -0.56 26.68
CA TRP A 345 0.72 -0.18 26.67
C TRP A 345 0.27 0.24 25.26
N ALA A 346 0.94 1.21 24.65
CA ALA A 346 0.58 1.70 23.31
C ALA A 346 0.72 0.59 22.26
N ARG A 347 1.78 -0.21 22.36
CA ARG A 347 2.03 -1.35 21.47
C ARG A 347 0.91 -2.40 21.56
N LYS A 348 0.48 -2.74 22.79
CA LYS A 348 -0.61 -3.69 23.02
C LYS A 348 -1.90 -3.23 22.34
N TYR A 349 -2.33 -1.99 22.58
CA TYR A 349 -3.59 -1.50 22.02
C TYR A 349 -3.52 -1.24 20.51
N ARG A 350 -2.37 -0.85 19.96
CA ARG A 350 -2.20 -0.79 18.51
C ARG A 350 -2.36 -2.16 17.85
N LEU A 351 -1.71 -3.19 18.39
CA LEU A 351 -1.83 -4.54 17.85
C LEU A 351 -3.23 -5.12 18.06
N PHE A 352 -3.87 -4.82 19.19
CA PHE A 352 -5.27 -5.19 19.43
C PHE A 352 -6.18 -4.57 18.37
N ASN A 353 -6.12 -3.25 18.17
CA ASN A 353 -6.93 -2.55 17.16
C ASN A 353 -6.63 -3.05 15.73
N PHE A 354 -5.37 -3.33 15.43
CA PHE A 354 -4.98 -3.93 14.15
C PHE A 354 -5.68 -5.26 13.94
N LEU A 355 -5.58 -6.19 14.90
CA LEU A 355 -6.18 -7.52 14.79
C LEU A 355 -7.70 -7.49 14.85
N GLU A 356 -8.28 -6.55 15.59
CA GLU A 356 -9.72 -6.43 15.78
C GLU A 356 -10.41 -5.92 14.52
N PHE A 357 -9.83 -5.01 13.75
CA PHE A 357 -10.51 -4.40 12.60
C PHE A 357 -9.85 -4.70 11.25
N LEU A 358 -8.61 -4.24 11.05
CA LEU A 358 -7.92 -4.24 9.74
C LEU A 358 -7.14 -5.53 9.42
N GLY A 359 -6.91 -6.38 10.41
CA GLY A 359 -6.21 -7.65 10.24
C GLY A 359 -7.00 -8.60 9.33
N PRO A 360 -6.36 -9.63 8.72
CA PRO A 360 -7.04 -10.56 7.82
C PRO A 360 -8.26 -11.28 8.43
N GLY A 361 -8.25 -11.47 9.75
CA GLY A 361 -9.37 -12.04 10.52
C GLY A 361 -10.03 -11.05 11.48
N GLY A 362 -9.85 -9.74 11.26
CA GLY A 362 -10.57 -8.72 12.01
C GLY A 362 -12.04 -8.63 11.60
N PHE A 363 -12.78 -7.68 12.14
CA PHE A 363 -14.20 -7.49 11.83
C PHE A 363 -14.43 -6.79 10.48
N ALA A 364 -13.51 -5.96 9.99
CA ALA A 364 -13.71 -5.25 8.71
C ALA A 364 -13.32 -6.09 7.50
N THR A 365 -12.13 -6.70 7.55
CA THR A 365 -11.55 -7.34 6.36
C THR A 365 -12.44 -8.45 5.79
N PRO A 366 -13.05 -9.36 6.58
CA PRO A 366 -13.95 -10.37 6.05
C PRO A 366 -15.23 -9.79 5.44
N ASP A 367 -15.78 -8.73 6.01
CA ASP A 367 -16.95 -8.03 5.47
C ASP A 367 -16.61 -7.39 4.10
N ASP A 368 -15.42 -6.77 3.99
CA ASP A 368 -14.89 -6.26 2.72
C ASP A 368 -14.65 -7.40 1.71
N VAL A 369 -13.99 -8.49 2.11
CA VAL A 369 -13.73 -9.66 1.24
C VAL A 369 -15.03 -10.15 0.62
N GLU A 370 -16.07 -10.39 1.43
CA GLU A 370 -17.34 -10.88 0.92
C GLU A 370 -18.01 -9.86 0.00
N ALA A 371 -18.02 -8.57 0.35
CA ALA A 371 -18.60 -7.52 -0.49
C ALA A 371 -17.92 -7.46 -1.87
N LEU A 372 -16.59 -7.46 -1.92
CA LEU A 372 -15.83 -7.36 -3.17
C LEU A 372 -15.94 -8.65 -4.01
N GLU A 373 -15.97 -9.83 -3.39
CA GLU A 373 -16.23 -11.07 -4.11
C GLU A 373 -17.66 -11.14 -4.67
N GLN A 374 -18.65 -10.58 -3.97
CA GLN A 374 -20.01 -10.43 -4.51
C GLN A 374 -20.04 -9.49 -5.71
N CYS A 375 -19.33 -8.36 -5.67
CA CYS A 375 -19.17 -7.49 -6.83
C CYS A 375 -18.58 -8.25 -8.02
N GLN A 376 -17.51 -9.01 -7.81
CA GLN A 376 -16.87 -9.82 -8.85
C GLN A 376 -17.83 -10.88 -9.44
N ARG A 377 -18.63 -11.55 -8.59
CA ARG A 377 -19.70 -12.46 -9.04
C ARG A 377 -20.72 -11.73 -9.91
N GLY A 378 -21.13 -10.53 -9.50
CA GLY A 378 -22.07 -9.68 -10.24
C GLY A 378 -21.55 -9.23 -11.60
N PHE A 379 -20.24 -9.05 -11.76
CA PHE A 379 -19.62 -8.67 -13.04
C PHE A 379 -19.72 -9.76 -14.12
N ARG A 380 -20.19 -10.97 -13.80
CA ARG A 380 -20.57 -11.97 -14.82
C ARG A 380 -21.74 -11.50 -15.70
N ASN A 381 -22.53 -10.55 -15.23
CA ASN A 381 -23.64 -9.94 -15.96
C ASN A 381 -23.19 -8.70 -16.78
N SER A 382 -21.89 -8.54 -17.04
CA SER A 382 -21.35 -7.33 -17.71
C SER A 382 -21.76 -7.17 -19.17
N ALA A 383 -22.33 -8.20 -19.80
CA ALA A 383 -22.88 -8.09 -21.14
C ALA A 383 -24.11 -7.16 -21.16
N GLU A 384 -25.02 -7.33 -20.19
CA GLU A 384 -26.25 -6.55 -20.05
C GLU A 384 -26.09 -5.34 -19.13
N ALA A 385 -25.41 -5.51 -17.99
CA ALA A 385 -25.22 -4.48 -16.98
C ALA A 385 -23.78 -3.97 -17.03
N GLN A 386 -23.51 -3.01 -17.91
CA GLN A 386 -22.15 -2.67 -18.36
C GLN A 386 -21.38 -1.70 -17.46
N TRP A 387 -22.03 -1.00 -16.53
CA TRP A 387 -21.46 0.17 -15.86
C TRP A 387 -21.56 0.08 -14.34
N ASN A 388 -20.48 0.49 -13.66
CA ASN A 388 -20.52 0.95 -12.28
C ASN A 388 -20.66 2.47 -12.26
N ASP A 389 -21.44 3.01 -11.34
CA ASP A 389 -21.65 4.44 -11.17
C ASP A 389 -20.76 4.95 -10.03
N ILE A 390 -20.01 6.03 -10.28
CA ILE A 390 -19.08 6.69 -9.34
C ILE A 390 -19.37 8.21 -9.33
N SER A 391 -20.64 8.56 -9.51
CA SER A 391 -21.09 9.95 -9.66
C SER A 391 -21.30 10.66 -8.32
N LYS A 392 -21.24 9.96 -7.17
CA LYS A 392 -21.60 10.57 -5.88
C LYS A 392 -20.67 11.74 -5.57
N GLY A 393 -21.28 12.88 -5.27
CA GLY A 393 -20.59 14.15 -5.01
C GLY A 393 -19.94 14.82 -6.22
N MET A 394 -20.15 14.34 -7.44
CA MET A 394 -19.62 15.00 -8.64
C MET A 394 -20.21 16.40 -8.80
N GLY A 395 -19.34 17.40 -8.96
CA GLY A 395 -19.73 18.81 -9.10
C GLY A 395 -19.95 19.56 -7.78
N LYS A 396 -19.78 18.93 -6.62
CA LYS A 396 -19.69 19.65 -5.34
C LYS A 396 -18.35 20.38 -5.26
N GLU A 397 -18.38 21.59 -4.70
CA GLU A 397 -17.17 22.37 -4.42
C GLU A 397 -16.32 21.70 -3.33
N ASN A 398 -16.98 21.14 -2.30
CA ASN A 398 -16.34 20.47 -1.17
C ASN A 398 -16.89 19.05 -1.01
N PRO A 399 -16.27 18.04 -1.66
CA PRO A 399 -16.68 16.65 -1.50
C PRO A 399 -16.47 16.14 -0.07
N SER A 400 -17.49 15.46 0.46
CA SER A 400 -17.40 14.84 1.78
C SER A 400 -16.57 13.55 1.72
N TYR A 401 -16.19 13.02 2.89
CA TYR A 401 -15.44 11.76 3.00
C TYR A 401 -16.18 10.55 2.40
N ASP A 402 -17.52 10.62 2.30
CA ASP A 402 -18.38 9.57 1.75
C ASP A 402 -18.77 9.83 0.28
N ASP A 403 -18.34 10.94 -0.32
CA ASP A 403 -18.47 11.16 -1.77
C ASP A 403 -17.35 10.42 -2.52
N GLU A 404 -17.36 10.41 -3.85
CA GLU A 404 -16.48 9.51 -4.65
C GLU A 404 -15.44 10.26 -5.51
N LEU A 405 -15.03 11.47 -5.11
CA LEU A 405 -13.98 12.23 -5.81
C LEU A 405 -12.68 11.42 -5.97
N GLN A 406 -12.25 10.82 -4.88
CA GLN A 406 -11.06 9.99 -4.76
C GLN A 406 -11.07 8.78 -5.70
N MET A 407 -12.23 8.15 -5.91
CA MET A 407 -12.38 7.07 -6.88
C MET A 407 -12.31 7.60 -8.31
N ARG A 408 -12.94 8.76 -8.60
CA ARG A 408 -12.83 9.39 -9.92
C ARG A 408 -11.39 9.80 -10.25
N ALA A 409 -10.63 10.28 -9.26
CA ALA A 409 -9.20 10.58 -9.41
C ALA A 409 -8.41 9.32 -9.80
N PHE A 410 -8.61 8.22 -9.07
CA PHE A 410 -8.02 6.92 -9.38
C PHE A 410 -8.36 6.46 -10.81
N TRP A 411 -9.65 6.43 -11.16
CA TRP A 411 -10.12 5.93 -12.46
C TRP A 411 -9.68 6.78 -13.64
N SER A 412 -9.63 8.10 -13.46
CA SER A 412 -9.15 9.01 -14.50
C SER A 412 -7.68 8.73 -14.81
N ASN A 413 -6.83 8.64 -13.78
CA ASN A 413 -5.41 8.31 -13.94
C ASN A 413 -5.20 6.89 -14.48
N TRP A 414 -5.91 5.90 -13.94
CA TRP A 414 -5.86 4.52 -14.43
C TRP A 414 -6.21 4.44 -15.92
N ASN A 415 -7.26 5.14 -16.36
CA ASN A 415 -7.70 5.14 -17.75
C ASN A 415 -6.68 5.79 -18.68
N GLU A 416 -5.98 6.83 -18.22
CA GLU A 416 -4.87 7.42 -18.96
C GLU A 416 -3.74 6.42 -19.17
N HIS A 417 -3.29 5.73 -18.12
CA HIS A 417 -2.27 4.69 -18.24
C HIS A 417 -2.70 3.54 -19.16
N VAL A 418 -3.94 3.06 -19.04
CA VAL A 418 -4.40 1.87 -19.76
C VAL A 418 -4.75 2.18 -21.21
N PHE A 419 -5.41 3.31 -21.52
CA PHE A 419 -5.93 3.58 -22.87
C PHE A 419 -5.22 4.70 -23.61
N ARG A 420 -4.61 5.67 -22.89
CA ARG A 420 -3.98 6.85 -23.49
C ARG A 420 -2.47 6.78 -23.29
N VAL A 421 -1.82 5.84 -23.97
CA VAL A 421 -0.37 5.80 -24.02
C VAL A 421 0.10 7.01 -24.84
N PRO A 422 0.94 7.91 -24.29
CA PRO A 422 1.58 8.94 -25.11
C PRO A 422 2.40 8.26 -26.22
N ALA A 423 2.35 8.83 -27.43
CA ALA A 423 3.05 8.32 -28.61
C ALA A 423 4.57 8.18 -28.40
#